data_AF-A0A937ZPV2-F1
#
_entry.id   AF-A0A937ZPV2-F1
#
_cell.length_a   1.000
_cell.length_b   1.000
_cell.length_c   1.000
_cell.angle_alpha   90.00
_cell.angle_beta   90.00
_cell.angle_gamma   90.00
#
_symmetry.space_group_name_H-M   'P 1'
#
loop_
_entity.id
_entity.type
_entity.pdbx_description
1 polymer ?
#
loop_
_entity_poly.entity_id
_entity_poly.type
_entity_poly.pdbx_seq_one_letter_code
_entity_poly.pdbx_strand_id
1 'polypeptide(L)'
;MMNKSSMIVRRDAGGKRPTKRTDWSRIDGLSDADIARSIAEDPDAAPLLDETWLAEATVVKARGRDRVEVQLDRDVVAWFRRDGSGYLDRINAVLRAWVEQKNTR
;
A
#
# COMPACT_ATOMS: atom_id res chain seq x y z
N MET A 1 5.16 1.92 -26.58
CA MET A 1 4.22 2.22 -25.48
C MET A 1 3.70 0.91 -24.92
N MET A 2 4.24 0.42 -23.79
CA MET A 2 3.78 -0.83 -23.17
C MET A 2 2.75 -0.53 -22.07
N ASN A 3 1.51 -0.93 -22.32
CA ASN A 3 0.43 -0.89 -21.34
C ASN A 3 0.63 -2.06 -20.34
N LYS A 4 1.26 -1.81 -19.20
CA LYS A 4 1.27 -2.76 -18.08
C LYS A 4 -0.08 -2.67 -17.37
N SER A 5 -1.10 -3.37 -17.88
CA SER A 5 -2.24 -3.75 -17.06
C SER A 5 -1.73 -4.67 -15.96
N SER A 6 -1.63 -4.15 -14.74
CA SER A 6 -1.32 -4.94 -13.55
C SER A 6 -2.45 -5.96 -13.33
N MET A 7 -2.16 -7.23 -13.61
CA MET A 7 -3.02 -8.35 -13.29
C MET A 7 -3.02 -8.55 -11.78
N ILE A 8 -3.93 -7.86 -11.07
CA ILE A 8 -4.18 -8.11 -9.65
C ILE A 8 -4.85 -9.48 -9.54
N VAL A 9 -4.07 -10.49 -9.18
CA VAL A 9 -4.58 -11.85 -8.94
C VAL A 9 -5.11 -11.92 -7.51
N ARG A 10 -6.44 -12.03 -7.35
CA ARG A 10 -7.05 -12.37 -6.06
C ARG A 10 -6.82 -13.86 -5.81
N ARG A 11 -6.27 -14.21 -4.64
CA ARG A 11 -6.11 -15.59 -4.18
C ARG A 11 -6.79 -15.76 -2.84
N ASP A 12 -7.40 -16.91 -2.66
CA ASP A 12 -7.89 -17.37 -1.37
C ASP A 12 -6.72 -17.92 -0.53
N ALA A 13 -6.79 -17.74 0.79
CA ALA A 13 -5.73 -18.17 1.71
C ALA A 13 -5.54 -19.71 1.76
N GLY A 14 -6.51 -20.48 1.26
CA GLY A 14 -6.46 -21.95 1.17
C GLY A 14 -6.04 -22.49 -0.21
N GLY A 15 -5.73 -21.61 -1.16
CA GLY A 15 -5.48 -22.00 -2.54
C GLY A 15 -4.14 -22.72 -2.71
N LYS A 16 -4.08 -23.66 -3.66
CA LYS A 16 -2.83 -24.37 -3.97
C LYS A 16 -1.75 -23.38 -4.44
N ARG A 17 -0.54 -23.51 -3.88
CA ARG A 17 0.61 -22.68 -4.25
C ARG A 17 0.93 -22.88 -5.76
N PRO A 18 1.27 -21.80 -6.50
CA PRO A 18 1.62 -21.91 -7.91
C PRO A 18 2.93 -22.67 -8.08
N THR A 19 2.94 -23.78 -8.81
CA THR A 19 4.09 -24.69 -8.92
C THR A 19 4.97 -24.45 -10.16
N LYS A 20 4.49 -23.69 -11.15
CA LYS A 20 5.19 -23.55 -12.45
C LYS A 20 6.44 -22.66 -12.42
N ARG A 21 6.62 -21.82 -11.40
CA ARG A 21 7.70 -20.82 -11.34
C ARG A 21 8.56 -20.90 -10.08
N THR A 22 8.18 -21.77 -9.14
CA THR A 22 8.79 -21.83 -7.81
C THR A 22 8.90 -23.27 -7.38
N ASP A 23 10.12 -23.70 -7.08
CA ASP A 23 10.40 -24.97 -6.43
C ASP A 23 10.14 -24.83 -4.93
N TRP A 24 8.95 -25.28 -4.51
CA TRP A 24 8.52 -25.21 -3.12
C TRP A 24 9.22 -26.22 -2.22
N SER A 25 9.58 -27.39 -2.75
CA SER A 25 10.30 -28.41 -1.98
C SER A 25 11.69 -27.92 -1.55
N ARG A 26 12.36 -27.16 -2.43
CA ARG A 26 13.62 -26.49 -2.07
C ARG A 26 13.43 -25.44 -0.97
N ILE A 27 12.39 -24.61 -1.07
CA ILE A 27 12.14 -23.51 -0.12
C ILE A 27 11.73 -24.06 1.25
N ASP A 28 10.83 -25.04 1.28
CA ASP A 28 10.33 -25.64 2.51
C ASP A 28 11.44 -26.43 3.25
N GLY A 29 12.54 -26.77 2.56
CA GLY A 29 13.72 -27.45 3.14
C GLY A 29 14.86 -26.54 3.60
N LEU A 30 14.74 -25.21 3.45
CA LEU A 30 15.77 -24.28 3.92
C LEU A 30 15.79 -24.22 5.45
N SER A 31 16.99 -24.25 6.03
CA SER A 31 17.15 -24.00 7.47
C SER A 31 17.14 -22.50 7.78
N ASP A 32 16.86 -22.16 9.03
CA ASP A 32 16.95 -20.77 9.51
C ASP A 32 18.34 -20.16 9.28
N ALA A 33 19.40 -20.97 9.39
CA ALA A 33 20.77 -20.54 9.12
C ALA A 33 21.00 -20.21 7.64
N ASP A 34 20.41 -20.98 6.72
CA ASP A 34 20.49 -20.71 5.28
C ASP A 34 19.73 -19.43 4.91
N ILE A 35 18.60 -19.17 5.57
CA ILE A 35 17.80 -17.96 5.41
C ILE A 35 18.57 -16.75 5.95
N ALA A 36 19.15 -16.84 7.14
CA ALA A 36 19.93 -15.77 7.75
C ALA A 36 21.16 -15.39 6.90
N ARG A 37 21.86 -16.40 6.36
CA ARG A 37 22.98 -16.18 5.43
C ARG A 37 22.51 -15.46 4.16
N SER A 38 21.39 -15.89 3.58
CA SER A 38 20.84 -15.26 2.37
C SER A 38 20.48 -13.80 2.60
N ILE A 39 19.94 -13.45 3.78
CA ILE A 39 19.64 -12.06 4.16
C ILE A 39 20.94 -11.25 4.30
N ALA A 40 21.97 -11.81 4.95
CA ALA A 40 23.24 -11.11 5.18
C ALA A 40 24.04 -10.86 3.89
N GLU A 41 23.90 -11.74 2.90
CA GLU A 41 24.59 -11.65 1.61
C GLU A 41 23.84 -10.77 0.58
N ASP A 42 22.55 -10.46 0.81
CA ASP A 42 21.73 -9.66 -0.10
C ASP A 42 21.73 -8.17 0.29
N PRO A 43 22.37 -7.28 -0.50
CA PRO A 43 22.43 -5.85 -0.20
C PRO A 43 21.08 -5.14 -0.34
N ASP A 44 20.11 -5.74 -1.04
CA ASP A 44 18.75 -5.21 -1.17
C ASP A 44 17.80 -5.77 -0.09
N ALA A 45 18.29 -6.65 0.79
CA ALA A 45 17.49 -7.18 1.89
C ALA A 45 17.07 -6.04 2.83
N ALA A 46 15.79 -6.03 3.17
CA ALA A 46 15.28 -5.12 4.18
C ALA A 46 15.96 -5.39 5.54
N PRO A 47 16.21 -4.35 6.36
CA PRO A 47 16.75 -4.53 7.70
C PRO A 47 15.83 -5.45 8.52
N LEU A 48 16.43 -6.18 9.45
CA LEU A 48 15.67 -6.97 10.41
C LEU A 48 14.75 -6.05 11.20
N LEU A 49 13.46 -6.39 11.24
CA LEU A 49 12.44 -5.66 11.98
C LEU A 49 12.52 -6.02 13.47
N ASP A 50 13.65 -5.70 14.09
CA ASP A 50 13.94 -5.97 15.49
C ASP A 50 13.36 -4.90 16.43
N GLU A 51 13.49 -5.11 17.74
CA GLU A 51 12.96 -4.21 18.77
C GLU A 51 13.53 -2.79 18.65
N THR A 52 14.80 -2.66 18.24
CA THR A 52 15.44 -1.37 18.01
C THR A 52 14.85 -0.64 16.80
N TRP A 53 14.62 -1.33 15.69
CA TRP A 53 13.95 -0.77 14.53
C TRP A 53 12.50 -0.37 14.86
N LEU A 54 11.79 -1.22 15.60
CA LEU A 54 10.42 -0.96 16.06
C LEU A 54 10.34 0.23 17.03
N ALA A 55 11.35 0.43 17.87
CA ALA A 55 11.41 1.55 18.81
C ALA A 55 11.49 2.92 18.09
N GLU A 56 12.14 2.98 16.93
CA GLU A 56 12.22 4.18 16.09
C GLU A 56 11.06 4.30 15.09
N ALA A 57 10.32 3.22 14.88
CA ALA A 57 9.22 3.19 13.93
C ALA A 57 8.07 4.11 14.38
N THR A 58 7.73 5.08 13.53
CA THR A 58 6.56 5.93 13.77
C THR A 58 5.29 5.21 13.35
N VAL A 59 4.40 4.94 14.30
CA VAL A 59 3.06 4.41 14.00
C VAL A 59 2.26 5.47 13.25
N VAL A 60 2.15 5.33 11.93
CA VAL A 60 1.25 6.14 11.12
C VAL A 60 -0.17 5.61 11.32
N LYS A 61 -0.87 6.15 12.32
CA LYS A 61 -2.30 5.86 12.48
C LYS A 61 -3.01 6.41 11.25
N ALA A 62 -3.66 5.54 10.48
CA ALA A 62 -4.52 5.97 9.39
C ALA A 62 -5.53 6.97 9.96
N ARG A 63 -5.48 8.22 9.49
CA ARG A 63 -6.42 9.25 9.94
C ARG A 63 -7.83 8.75 9.63
N GLY A 64 -8.67 8.73 10.66
CA GLY A 64 -10.08 8.40 10.52
C GLY A 64 -10.73 9.30 9.47
N ARG A 65 -11.61 8.73 8.67
CA ARG A 65 -12.47 9.48 7.76
C ARG A 65 -13.90 9.27 8.21
N ASP A 66 -14.59 10.36 8.49
CA ASP A 66 -16.01 10.31 8.79
C ASP A 66 -16.80 10.19 7.49
N ARG A 67 -17.79 9.29 7.49
CA ARG A 67 -18.72 9.17 6.36
C ARG A 67 -19.83 10.19 6.55
N VAL A 68 -19.76 11.27 5.79
CA VAL A 68 -20.77 12.32 5.75
C VAL A 68 -21.39 12.42 4.36
N GLU A 69 -22.66 12.81 4.30
CA GLU A 69 -23.32 13.19 3.05
C GLU A 69 -23.15 14.70 2.84
N VAL A 70 -22.58 15.08 1.69
CA VAL A 70 -22.35 16.48 1.31
C VAL A 70 -22.94 16.70 -0.07
N GLN A 71 -23.68 17.80 -0.23
CA GLN A 71 -24.14 18.26 -1.54
C GLN A 71 -23.06 19.14 -2.17
N LEU A 72 -22.74 18.87 -3.43
CA LEU A 72 -21.76 19.60 -4.22
C LEU A 72 -22.41 19.99 -5.55
N ASP A 73 -21.96 21.11 -6.12
CA ASP A 73 -22.43 21.55 -7.42
C ASP A 73 -22.09 20.54 -8.53
N ARG A 74 -22.97 20.46 -9.53
CA ARG A 74 -22.86 19.46 -10.61
C ARG A 74 -21.57 19.60 -11.41
N ASP A 75 -21.13 20.82 -11.65
CA ASP A 75 -19.91 21.15 -12.39
C ASP A 75 -18.65 20.76 -11.61
N VAL A 76 -18.63 20.98 -10.29
CA VAL A 76 -17.56 20.54 -9.39
C VAL A 76 -17.42 19.02 -9.44
N VAL A 77 -18.54 18.30 -9.27
CA VAL A 77 -18.53 16.83 -9.35
C VAL A 77 -18.09 16.35 -10.73
N ALA A 78 -18.56 16.98 -11.80
CA ALA A 78 -18.16 16.63 -13.16
C ALA A 78 -16.66 16.82 -13.40
N TRP A 79 -16.08 17.92 -12.90
CA TRP A 79 -14.65 18.20 -13.02
C TRP A 79 -13.81 17.10 -12.35
N PHE A 80 -14.12 16.75 -11.10
CA PHE A 80 -13.37 15.71 -10.39
C PHE A 80 -13.57 14.32 -10.98
N ARG A 81 -14.72 14.04 -11.61
CA ARG A 81 -15.00 12.74 -12.26
C ARG A 81 -14.25 12.54 -13.58
N ARG A 82 -13.74 13.60 -14.21
CA ARG A 82 -13.06 13.52 -15.51
C ARG A 82 -11.90 12.51 -15.52
N ASP A 83 -11.17 12.43 -14.41
CA ASP A 83 -9.97 11.58 -14.29
C ASP A 83 -10.28 10.17 -13.73
N GLY A 84 -11.56 9.76 -13.72
CA GLY A 84 -11.98 8.42 -13.33
C GLY A 84 -12.11 8.20 -11.82
N SER A 85 -11.92 6.95 -11.38
CA SER A 85 -12.05 6.54 -9.98
C SER A 85 -11.16 7.34 -9.03
N GLY A 86 -11.57 7.45 -7.76
CA GLY A 86 -10.84 8.23 -6.76
C GLY A 86 -11.20 9.72 -6.71
N TYR A 87 -12.27 10.15 -7.39
CA TYR A 87 -12.72 11.55 -7.36
C TYR A 87 -13.06 12.03 -5.93
N LEU A 88 -13.59 11.15 -5.07
CA LEU A 88 -13.85 11.46 -3.66
C LEU A 88 -12.55 11.69 -2.87
N ASP A 89 -11.49 10.91 -3.12
CA ASP A 89 -10.20 11.12 -2.48
C ASP A 89 -9.57 12.45 -2.92
N ARG A 90 -9.72 12.82 -4.20
CA ARG A 90 -9.27 14.12 -4.72
C ARG A 90 -10.03 15.28 -4.08
N ILE A 91 -11.35 15.19 -3.95
CA ILE A 91 -12.16 16.20 -3.24
C ILE A 91 -11.66 16.35 -1.80
N ASN A 92 -11.48 15.24 -1.10
CA ASN A 92 -11.00 15.26 0.29
C ASN A 92 -9.59 15.87 0.41
N ALA A 93 -8.69 15.60 -0.54
CA ALA A 93 -7.35 16.20 -0.55
C ALA A 93 -7.39 17.73 -0.70
N VAL A 94 -8.26 18.25 -1.57
CA VAL A 94 -8.42 19.70 -1.76
C VAL A 94 -8.99 20.35 -0.49
N LEU A 95 -10.04 19.77 0.10
CA LEU A 95 -10.62 20.25 1.35
C LEU A 95 -9.59 20.27 2.49
N ARG A 96 -8.77 19.22 2.57
CA ARG A 96 -7.70 19.12 3.55
C ARG A 96 -6.65 20.22 3.40
N ALA A 97 -6.16 20.45 2.17
CA ALA A 97 -5.19 21.50 1.90
C ALA A 97 -5.74 22.89 2.28
N TRP A 98 -7.04 23.13 2.06
CA TRP A 98 -7.70 24.37 2.47
C TRP A 98 -7.76 24.51 3.99
N VAL A 99 -8.13 23.45 4.72
CA VAL A 99 -8.17 23.46 6.20
C VAL A 99 -6.77 23.67 6.78
N GLU A 100 -5.75 22.99 6.24
CA GLU A 100 -4.36 23.12 6.69
C GLU A 100 -3.86 24.56 6.48
N GLN A 101 -4.12 25.16 5.31
CA GLN A 101 -3.78 26.57 5.05
C GLN A 101 -4.43 27.53 6.06
N LYS A 102 -5.66 27.24 6.50
CA LYS A 102 -6.39 28.09 7.46
C LYS A 102 -5.92 27.90 8.90
N ASN A 103 -5.49 26.70 9.28
CA ASN A 103 -5.00 26.39 10.63
C ASN A 103 -3.52 26.77 10.84
N THR A 104 -2.77 27.03 9.77
CA THR A 104 -1.37 27.52 9.85
C THR A 104 -1.29 29.06 10.02
N ARG A 105 -2.41 29.74 10.28
CA ARG A 105 -2.46 31.16 10.69
C ARG A 105 -2.97 31.26 12.12
#